data_AF-A0A9E3BQ72-F1
#
_entry.id   AF-A0A9E3BQ72-F1
#
_cell.length_a   1.000
_cell.length_b   1.000
_cell.length_c   1.000
_cell.angle_alpha   90.00
_cell.angle_beta   90.00
_cell.angle_gamma   90.00
#
_symmetry.space_group_name_H-M   'P 1'
#
loop_
_entity.id
_entity.type
_entity.pdbx_description
1 polymer ?
#
loop_
_entity_poly.entity_id
_entity_poly.type
_entity_poly.pdbx_seq_one_letter_code
_entity_poly.pdbx_strand_id
1 'polypeptide(L)' 'MHPANLSLILKEESWPPEARWILTEFLMSDEGAQRGNYTPRFILAQNQKIIFTTTGNAGWKEKMWPKILEVTGTAA' A
#
# COMPACT_ATOMS: atom_id res chain seq x y z
N MET A 1 19.14 -2.41 -1.62
CA MET A 1 19.33 -0.95 -1.72
C MET A 1 18.04 -0.28 -1.27
N HIS A 2 18.08 0.56 -0.24
CA HIS A 2 16.98 1.46 0.08
C HIS A 2 16.99 2.60 -0.96
N PRO A 3 15.85 3.05 -1.50
CA PRO A 3 15.86 4.16 -2.44
C PRO A 3 16.43 5.40 -1.74
N ALA A 4 17.48 5.99 -2.33
CA ALA A 4 18.15 7.19 -1.83
C ALA A 4 17.25 8.45 -1.83
N ASN A 5 16.06 8.35 -2.42
CA ASN A 5 15.06 9.40 -2.48
C ASN A 5 13.65 8.78 -2.37
N LEU A 6 12.85 9.24 -1.40
CA LEU A 6 11.49 8.76 -1.15
C LEU A 6 10.60 8.81 -2.40
N SER A 7 10.85 9.73 -3.32
CA SER A 7 10.11 9.84 -4.59
C SER A 7 10.24 8.62 -5.50
N LEU A 8 11.30 7.81 -5.34
CA LEU A 8 11.52 6.61 -6.16
C LEU A 8 10.47 5.54 -5.87
N ILE A 9 9.89 5.49 -4.66
CA ILE A 9 8.84 4.52 -4.33
C ILE A 9 7.56 4.73 -5.16
N LEU A 10 7.45 5.86 -5.88
CA LEU A 10 6.33 6.20 -6.76
C LEU A 10 6.60 5.92 -8.22
N LYS A 11 7.77 5.36 -8.52
CA LYS A 11 8.10 4.92 -9.87
C LYS A 11 7.90 3.42 -9.98
N GLU A 12 7.18 3.00 -11.01
CA GLU A 12 6.92 1.58 -11.29
C GLU A 12 8.20 0.74 -11.42
N GLU A 13 9.28 1.35 -11.93
CA GLU A 13 10.60 0.71 -12.04
C GLU A 13 11.22 0.30 -10.70
N SER A 14 10.78 0.92 -9.59
CA SER A 14 11.24 0.59 -8.24
C SER A 14 10.47 -0.57 -7.59
N TRP A 15 9.45 -1.10 -8.27
CA TRP A 15 8.61 -2.20 -7.78
C TRP A 15 8.88 -3.50 -8.56
N PRO A 16 8.75 -4.67 -7.89
CA PRO A 16 8.75 -5.96 -8.57
C PRO A 16 7.70 -6.00 -9.69
N PRO A 17 7.98 -6.59 -10.88
CA PRO A 17 7.06 -6.59 -12.02
C PRO A 17 5.63 -7.02 -11.69
N GLU A 18 5.47 -8.06 -10.86
CA GLU A 18 4.21 -8.62 -10.40
C GLU A 18 3.40 -7.68 -9.50
N ALA A 19 4.03 -6.67 -8.91
CA ALA A 19 3.41 -5.71 -7.99
C ALA A 19 3.24 -4.31 -8.62
N ARG A 20 3.71 -4.09 -9.86
CA ARG A 20 3.60 -2.76 -10.52
C ARG A 20 2.17 -2.30 -10.67
N TRP A 21 1.25 -3.21 -11.00
CA TRP A 21 -0.17 -2.89 -11.12
C TRP A 21 -0.75 -2.31 -9.82
N ILE A 22 -0.25 -2.75 -8.66
CA ILE A 22 -0.67 -2.24 -7.35
C ILE A 22 -0.26 -0.76 -7.22
N LEU A 23 0.95 -0.40 -7.64
CA LEU A 23 1.37 0.99 -7.63
C LEU A 23 0.52 1.83 -8.58
N THR A 24 0.28 1.34 -9.81
CA THR A 24 -0.53 2.04 -10.81
C THR A 24 -1.95 2.30 -10.29
N GLU A 25 -2.64 1.27 -9.79
CA GLU A 25 -3.99 1.40 -9.23
C GLU A 25 -3.99 2.30 -7.98
N PHE A 26 -2.98 2.18 -7.12
CA PHE A 26 -2.85 3.02 -5.94
C PHE A 26 -2.74 4.51 -6.33
N LEU A 27 -1.86 4.86 -7.27
CA LEU A 27 -1.66 6.24 -7.71
C LEU A 27 -2.90 6.84 -8.41
N MET A 28 -3.77 5.99 -8.97
CA MET A 28 -5.06 6.41 -9.54
C MET A 28 -6.18 6.57 -8.49
N SER A 29 -6.00 6.06 -7.26
CA SER A 29 -6.95 6.22 -6.16
C SER A 29 -6.83 7.60 -5.48
N ASP A 30 -7.89 8.04 -4.80
CA ASP A 30 -7.88 9.29 -4.03
C ASP A 30 -6.76 9.33 -2.97
N GLU A 31 -6.49 8.19 -2.31
CA GLU A 31 -5.41 8.08 -1.31
C GLU A 31 -4.04 8.22 -1.98
N GLY A 32 -3.83 7.65 -3.16
CA GLY A 32 -2.57 7.79 -3.88
C GLY A 32 -2.37 9.18 -4.47
N ALA A 33 -3.43 9.83 -4.94
CA ALA A 33 -3.38 11.20 -5.41
C ALA A 33 -3.03 12.19 -4.28
N GLN A 34 -3.60 12.00 -3.08
CA GLN A 34 -3.43 12.93 -1.96
C GLN A 34 -2.19 12.62 -1.10
N ARG A 35 -1.91 11.33 -0.88
CA ARG A 35 -0.92 10.85 0.09
C ARG A 35 0.12 9.94 -0.55
N GLY A 36 0.28 10.08 -1.87
CA GLY A 36 1.21 9.32 -2.67
C GLY A 36 2.66 9.39 -2.20
N ASN A 37 3.09 10.39 -1.45
CA ASN A 37 4.47 10.47 -0.91
C ASN A 37 4.58 10.13 0.59
N TYR A 38 3.47 9.79 1.27
CA TYR A 38 3.47 9.51 2.71
C TYR A 38 4.03 8.12 2.99
N THR A 39 4.92 8.03 3.98
CA THR A 39 5.58 6.80 4.41
C THR A 39 5.55 6.65 5.95
N PRO A 40 5.49 5.42 6.50
CA PRO A 40 5.30 4.17 5.79
C PRO A 40 3.89 4.05 5.18
N ARG A 41 3.78 3.28 4.11
CA ARG A 41 2.53 2.99 3.41
C ARG A 41 2.26 1.51 3.44
N PHE A 42 1.00 1.16 3.63
CA PHE A 42 0.52 -0.21 3.59
C PHE A 42 -0.62 -0.30 2.60
N ILE A 43 -0.49 -1.23 1.66
CA ILE A 43 -1.51 -1.51 0.64
C ILE A 43 -1.87 -2.99 0.79
N LEU A 44 -3.16 -3.27 0.95
CA LEU A 44 -3.71 -4.61 0.94
C LEU A 44 -4.46 -4.79 -0.38
N ALA A 45 -4.05 -5.79 -1.14
CA ALA A 45 -4.59 -6.10 -2.45
C ALA A 45 -4.92 -7.59 -2.54
N GLN A 46 -6.05 -7.92 -3.15
CA GLN A 46 -6.54 -9.28 -3.35
C GLN A 46 -7.31 -9.34 -4.67
N ASN A 47 -7.18 -10.44 -5.42
CA ASN A 47 -7.89 -10.66 -6.68
C ASN A 47 -7.74 -9.50 -7.68
N GLN A 48 -6.50 -9.01 -7.88
CA GLN A 48 -6.18 -7.88 -8.76
C GLN A 48 -6.93 -6.58 -8.46
N LYS A 49 -7.25 -6.35 -7.17
CA LYS A 49 -7.86 -5.11 -6.70
C LYS A 49 -7.24 -4.67 -5.39
N ILE A 50 -7.07 -3.35 -5.22
CA ILE A 50 -6.76 -2.77 -3.92
C ILE A 50 -8.02 -2.75 -3.06
N ILE A 51 -7.97 -3.42 -1.91
CA ILE A 51 -9.11 -3.53 -0.99
C ILE A 51 -8.96 -2.64 0.24
N PHE A 52 -7.73 -2.25 0.60
CA PHE A 52 -7.50 -1.33 1.70
C PHE A 52 -6.12 -0.66 1.61
N THR A 53 -6.05 0.59 2.03
CA THR A 53 -4.79 1.36 2.10
C THR A 53 -4.75 2.17 3.38
N THR A 54 -3.55 2.30 3.96
CA THR A 54 -3.34 3.18 5.11
C THR A 54 -1.88 3.63 5.17
N THR A 55 -1.65 4.74 5.86
CA THR A 55 -0.33 5.38 5.97
C THR A 55 0.00 5.65 7.44
N GLY A 56 1.31 5.73 7.74
CA GLY A 56 1.83 5.99 9.09
C GLY A 56 1.91 4.75 10.00
N ASN A 57 2.74 4.84 11.04
CA ASN A 57 2.98 3.73 11.99
C ASN A 57 1.69 3.29 12.70
N ALA A 58 0.86 4.25 13.12
CA ALA A 58 -0.46 3.94 13.73
C ALA A 58 -1.37 3.22 12.73
N GLY A 59 -1.31 3.61 11.45
CA GLY A 59 -2.08 2.98 10.37
C GLY A 59 -1.84 1.48 10.26
N TRP A 60 -0.63 1.00 10.51
CA TRP A 60 -0.35 -0.44 10.56
C TRP A 60 -1.17 -1.15 11.64
N LYS A 61 -0.94 -0.78 12.90
CA LYS A 61 -1.48 -1.51 14.06
C LYS A 61 -2.99 -1.33 14.20
N GLU A 62 -3.50 -0.13 13.95
CA GLU A 62 -4.88 0.23 14.24
C GLU A 62 -5.82 -0.04 13.06
N LYS A 63 -5.31 -0.11 11.83
CA LYS A 63 -6.15 -0.22 10.64
C LYS A 63 -5.78 -1.39 9.75
N MET A 64 -4.51 -1.51 9.34
CA MET A 64 -4.08 -2.56 8.42
C MET A 64 -4.20 -3.95 9.06
N TRP A 65 -3.71 -4.12 10.28
CA TRP A 65 -3.74 -5.41 10.97
C TRP A 65 -5.17 -5.95 11.17
N PRO A 66 -6.13 -5.18 11.72
CA PRO A 66 -7.53 -5.61 11.78
C PRO A 66 -8.11 -5.98 10.42
N LYS A 67 -7.78 -5.23 9.36
CA LYS A 67 -8.28 -5.52 8.02
C LYS A 67 -7.75 -6.83 7.44
N ILE A 68 -6.48 -7.16 7.72
CA ILE A 68 -5.91 -8.45 7.34
C ILE A 68 -6.69 -9.58 8.03
N LEU A 69 -6.92 -9.48 9.35
CA LEU A 69 -7.68 -10.49 10.09
C LEU A 69 -9.10 -10.68 9.56
N GLU A 70 -9.79 -9.58 9.23
CA GLU A 70 -11.11 -9.60 8.61
C GLU A 70 -11.10 -10.35 7.27
N VAL A 71 -10.14 -10.04 6.39
CA VAL A 71 -10.05 -10.60 5.03
C VAL A 71 -9.60 -12.06 5.04
N THR A 72 -8.76 -12.47 6.00
CA THR A 72 -8.29 -13.86 6.11
C THR A 72 -9.22 -14.74 6.94
N GLY A 73 -10.26 -14.18 7.56
CA GLY A 73 -11.15 -14.92 8.45
C GLY A 73 -10.44 -15.42 9.72
N THR A 74 -9.30 -14.82 10.07
CA THR A 74 -8.56 -15.19 11.28
C THR A 74 -9.21 -14.48 12.46
N ALA A 75 -9.82 -15.24 13.38
CA ALA A 75 -10.21 -14.70 14.67
C ALA A 75 -8.94 -14.25 15.42
N ALA A 76 -8.94 -13.00 15.88
CA ALA A 76 -7.85 -12.43 16.69
C ALA A 76 -7.67 -13.21 18.00
#